data_AF-Q1KUQ5-F1
#
_entry.id   AF-Q1KUQ5-F1
#
_cell.length_a   1.000
_cell.length_b   1.000
_cell.length_c   1.000
_cell.angle_alpha   90.00
_cell.angle_beta   90.00
_cell.angle_gamma   90.00
#
_symmetry.space_group_name_H-M   'P 1'
#
loop_
_entity.id
_entity.type
_entity.pdbx_description
1 polymer ?
#
loop_
_entity_poly.entity_id
_entity_poly.type
_entity_poly.pdbx_seq_one_letter_code
_entity_poly.pdbx_strand_id
1 'polypeptide(L)'
;MWENEDPTITRTDLPSAALLSALVQSMVDAIFFQGDLRETWGTETLKWAMECTSRHLACRSHQIYRALRPSVTSDACVSLLRCLHRCLSNPIPPVLGFIMEILLTLQVMVENMESEKVILYPQLFWGCVAMMHTDFVHVYCQVLKLFSRIIDRLSFRDKTTENVLLSSMPRDEANPRNDLGDFQRTESRGYEMPPSSGTLPKFEGVQPLVLKGLMSTVSHDVSIEVLSRITVPSCGSIFGDAETRLLMNITSLLPWLCLQLSHDQTVGPASPLQQQYQKACSVATNISIWCRAKSLDELATVFVAYSRGEIKRVDNLLSCVSPLLCNKWFPKYSALAFGHLLRLLEKGPVEYQRVILLILKALLQHTPMDASQSPHMYTIVSQLVESTLCWEALSVLEALLQSCNPLPGGTHPQDSGISENGSEEKTLMPQASFKARSGPLQYAMMAATMSQALQQGGGPTETALAPREVALQNTRLILGRVLDNCALGRRDYRRLVPFVTTIGNM
;
A
#
# COMPACT_ATOMS: atom_id res chain seq x y z
N MET A 1 22.96 -2.87 35.79
CA MET A 1 22.13 -3.88 35.10
C MET A 1 21.00 -3.13 34.42
N TRP A 2 20.63 -3.47 33.19
CA TRP A 2 19.66 -2.69 32.41
C TRP A 2 18.23 -2.89 32.89
N GLU A 3 17.36 -1.92 32.60
CA GLU A 3 15.92 -2.02 32.89
C GLU A 3 15.25 -3.13 32.06
N ASN A 4 14.28 -3.80 32.67
CA ASN A 4 13.49 -4.83 32.01
C ASN A 4 12.40 -4.19 31.12
N GLU A 5 12.83 -3.77 29.93
CA GLU A 5 11.96 -3.17 28.91
C GLU A 5 11.61 -4.20 27.83
N ASP A 6 10.34 -4.26 27.46
CA ASP A 6 9.86 -5.04 26.32
C ASP A 6 9.47 -4.14 25.14
N PRO A 7 9.82 -4.52 23.89
CA PRO A 7 9.41 -3.77 22.73
C PRO A 7 7.90 -3.87 22.54
N THR A 8 7.28 -2.76 22.15
CA THR A 8 5.87 -2.70 21.75
C THR A 8 5.77 -2.36 20.26
N ILE A 9 4.56 -2.46 19.71
CA ILE A 9 4.31 -2.15 18.31
C ILE A 9 4.62 -0.68 17.94
N THR A 10 4.51 0.24 18.91
CA THR A 10 4.77 1.68 18.74
C THR A 10 6.14 2.11 19.28
N ARG A 11 6.73 1.34 20.21
CA ARG A 11 8.02 1.62 20.83
C ARG A 11 8.98 0.45 20.59
N THR A 12 9.64 0.50 19.45
CA THR A 12 10.67 -0.47 19.04
C THR A 12 12.08 -0.06 19.46
N ASP A 13 12.32 1.24 19.63
CA ASP A 13 13.62 1.77 20.04
C ASP A 13 13.68 1.87 21.57
N LEU A 14 14.55 1.03 22.16
CA LEU A 14 14.74 0.94 23.60
C LEU A 14 16.15 1.41 23.97
N PRO A 15 16.32 2.30 24.97
CA PRO A 15 17.64 2.71 25.44
C PRO A 15 18.51 1.52 25.87
N SER A 16 17.90 0.54 26.54
CA SER A 16 18.56 -0.71 26.93
C SER A 16 19.08 -1.52 25.73
N ALA A 17 18.41 -1.46 24.57
CA ALA A 17 18.85 -2.14 23.35
C ALA A 17 20.10 -1.48 22.74
N ALA A 18 20.21 -0.14 22.82
CA ALA A 18 21.40 0.58 22.36
C ALA A 18 22.64 0.24 23.21
N LEU A 19 22.47 0.20 24.54
CA LEU A 19 23.54 -0.20 25.45
C LEU A 19 23.96 -1.66 25.24
N LEU A 20 23.00 -2.56 25.02
CA LEU A 20 23.27 -3.96 24.67
C LEU A 20 24.06 -4.07 23.36
N SER A 21 23.66 -3.32 22.33
CA SER A 21 24.39 -3.28 21.05
C SER A 21 25.83 -2.81 21.23
N ALA A 22 26.05 -1.74 22.01
CA ALA A 22 27.39 -1.22 22.31
C ALA A 22 28.26 -2.24 23.07
N LEU A 23 27.68 -2.96 24.04
CA LEU A 23 28.37 -4.03 24.75
C LEU A 23 28.78 -5.17 23.80
N VAL A 24 27.85 -5.61 22.95
CA VAL A 24 28.10 -6.69 21.98
C VAL A 24 29.22 -6.31 21.01
N GLN A 25 29.21 -5.08 20.47
CA GLN A 25 30.32 -4.60 19.63
C GLN A 25 31.64 -4.58 20.40
N SER A 26 31.65 -4.00 21.61
CA SER A 26 32.86 -3.93 22.43
C SER A 26 33.44 -5.31 22.75
N MET A 27 32.58 -6.32 22.96
CA MET A 27 33.00 -7.71 23.17
C MET A 27 33.59 -8.33 21.91
N VAL A 28 32.96 -8.14 20.74
CA VAL A 28 33.49 -8.64 19.47
C VAL A 28 34.84 -7.98 19.15
N ASP A 29 34.96 -6.68 19.37
CA ASP A 29 36.18 -5.92 19.14
C ASP A 29 37.30 -6.31 20.12
N ALA A 30 36.98 -6.55 21.39
CA ALA A 30 37.96 -6.95 22.40
C ALA A 30 38.54 -8.35 22.15
N ILE A 31 37.81 -9.24 21.47
CA ILE A 31 38.18 -10.64 21.25
C ILE A 31 38.32 -10.93 19.74
N PHE A 32 38.62 -9.91 18.93
CA PHE A 32 38.71 -10.02 17.46
C PHE A 32 39.72 -11.09 16.99
N PHE A 33 40.69 -11.44 17.84
CA PHE A 33 41.73 -12.44 17.56
C PHE A 33 41.26 -13.89 17.74
N GLN A 34 40.09 -14.15 18.36
CA GLN A 34 39.53 -15.50 18.50
C GLN A 34 38.46 -15.79 17.43
N GLY A 35 38.91 -15.99 16.18
CA GLY A 35 38.10 -16.60 15.11
C GLY A 35 36.75 -15.94 14.80
N ASP A 36 35.81 -16.74 14.29
CA ASP A 36 34.50 -16.28 13.80
C ASP A 36 33.45 -16.11 14.92
N LEU A 37 33.80 -15.36 15.98
CA LEU A 37 32.88 -15.10 17.10
C LEU A 37 31.57 -14.47 16.63
N ARG A 38 31.64 -13.57 15.65
CA ARG A 38 30.46 -12.90 15.05
C ARG A 38 29.48 -13.91 14.45
N GLU A 39 29.98 -14.89 13.70
CA GLU A 39 29.16 -15.90 13.03
C GLU A 39 28.61 -16.95 14.01
N THR A 40 29.46 -17.44 14.91
CA THR A 40 29.08 -18.45 15.90
C THR A 40 28.08 -17.89 16.92
N TRP A 41 28.35 -16.70 17.47
CA TRP A 41 27.41 -16.02 18.36
C TRP A 41 26.15 -15.59 17.61
N GLY A 42 26.26 -15.16 16.36
CA GLY A 42 25.12 -14.84 15.51
C GLY A 42 24.19 -16.04 15.32
N THR A 43 24.75 -17.21 15.05
CA THR A 43 24.00 -18.47 14.89
C THR A 43 23.27 -18.86 16.17
N GLU A 44 23.97 -18.86 17.32
CA GLU A 44 23.35 -19.22 18.60
C GLU A 44 22.29 -18.19 19.01
N THR A 45 22.58 -16.90 18.84
CA THR A 45 21.62 -15.83 19.14
C THR A 45 20.34 -15.98 18.31
N LEU A 46 20.46 -16.29 17.01
CA LEU A 46 19.28 -16.50 16.18
C LEU A 46 18.46 -17.70 16.66
N LYS A 47 19.11 -18.79 17.07
CA LYS A 47 18.44 -19.95 17.67
C LYS A 47 17.67 -19.57 18.95
N TRP A 48 18.27 -18.80 19.85
CA TRP A 48 17.59 -18.29 21.05
C TRP A 48 16.43 -17.35 20.70
N ALA A 49 16.61 -16.48 19.71
CA ALA A 49 15.55 -15.60 19.23
C ALA A 49 14.31 -16.38 18.75
N MET A 50 14.52 -17.58 18.19
CA MET A 50 13.46 -18.39 17.60
C MET A 50 12.88 -19.45 18.54
N GLU A 51 13.66 -20.01 19.47
CA GLU A 51 13.27 -21.20 20.25
C GLU A 51 13.09 -20.93 21.75
N CYS A 52 13.42 -19.72 22.25
CA CYS A 52 13.32 -19.42 23.67
C CYS A 52 11.84 -19.39 24.15
N THR A 53 11.61 -19.86 25.38
CA THR A 53 10.31 -19.79 26.06
C THR A 53 9.99 -18.41 26.60
N SER A 54 10.98 -17.56 26.83
CA SER A 54 10.80 -16.18 27.26
C SER A 54 10.80 -15.25 26.05
N ARG A 55 9.67 -14.56 25.83
CA ARG A 55 9.55 -13.52 24.81
C ARG A 55 10.60 -12.42 24.98
N HIS A 56 10.86 -12.00 26.23
CA HIS A 56 11.85 -10.97 26.51
C HIS A 56 13.24 -11.38 26.03
N LEU A 57 13.68 -12.58 26.39
CA LEU A 57 14.99 -13.11 25.98
C LEU A 57 15.05 -13.31 24.45
N ALA A 58 13.95 -13.73 23.83
CA ALA A 58 13.87 -13.82 22.38
C ALA A 58 14.04 -12.45 21.70
N CYS A 59 13.38 -11.40 22.20
CA CYS A 59 13.56 -10.02 21.73
C CYS A 59 15.01 -9.53 21.92
N ARG A 60 15.61 -9.76 23.09
CA ARG A 60 17.03 -9.39 23.34
C ARG A 60 17.99 -10.14 22.41
N SER A 61 17.67 -11.38 22.09
CA SER A 61 18.44 -12.17 21.12
C SER A 61 18.37 -11.53 19.72
N HIS A 62 17.19 -11.12 19.25
CA HIS A 62 17.10 -10.35 18.00
C HIS A 62 17.96 -9.07 18.00
N GLN A 63 17.98 -8.34 19.11
CA GLN A 63 18.80 -7.13 19.25
C GLN A 63 20.31 -7.43 19.19
N ILE A 64 20.76 -8.49 19.86
CA ILE A 64 22.15 -8.97 19.80
C ILE A 64 22.51 -9.39 18.37
N TYR A 65 21.65 -10.16 17.69
CA TYR A 65 21.89 -10.59 16.32
C TYR A 65 22.09 -9.39 15.38
N ARG A 66 21.25 -8.35 15.51
CA ARG A 66 21.37 -7.12 14.72
C ARG A 66 22.64 -6.34 15.01
N ALA A 67 23.13 -6.36 16.24
CA ALA A 67 24.43 -5.79 16.57
C ALA A 67 25.55 -6.61 15.91
N LEU A 68 25.48 -7.94 16.00
CA LEU A 68 26.50 -8.84 15.43
C LEU A 68 26.56 -8.77 13.91
N ARG A 69 25.46 -8.56 13.17
CA ARG A 69 25.45 -8.56 11.70
C ARG A 69 26.24 -9.74 11.08
N PRO A 70 25.94 -10.99 11.45
CA PRO A 70 26.59 -12.15 10.86
C PRO A 70 26.19 -12.34 9.39
N SER A 71 26.91 -13.21 8.68
CA SER A 71 26.58 -13.61 7.32
C SER A 71 25.17 -14.18 7.22
N VAL A 72 24.49 -13.90 6.11
CA VAL A 72 23.08 -14.25 5.95
C VAL A 72 22.90 -15.55 5.18
N THR A 73 22.17 -16.49 5.78
CA THR A 73 21.84 -17.78 5.17
C THR A 73 20.37 -17.84 4.78
N SER A 74 20.06 -18.66 3.77
CA SER A 74 18.67 -18.86 3.33
C SER A 74 17.82 -19.48 4.46
N ASP A 75 18.39 -20.41 5.23
CA ASP A 75 17.75 -21.04 6.39
C ASP A 75 17.35 -20.03 7.47
N ALA A 76 18.20 -19.04 7.75
CA ALA A 76 17.87 -17.96 8.68
C ALA A 76 16.66 -17.15 8.20
N CYS A 77 16.64 -16.74 6.92
CA CYS A 77 15.52 -16.00 6.33
C CYS A 77 14.22 -16.81 6.41
N VAL A 78 14.22 -18.07 5.98
CA VAL A 78 13.00 -18.90 5.99
C VAL A 78 12.55 -19.18 7.43
N SER A 79 13.46 -19.42 8.37
CA SER A 79 13.10 -19.65 9.78
C SER A 79 12.44 -18.43 10.41
N LEU A 80 12.95 -17.22 10.14
CA LEU A 80 12.31 -15.98 10.59
C LEU A 80 10.94 -15.74 9.95
N LEU A 81 10.78 -16.03 8.65
CA LEU A 81 9.47 -15.98 7.99
C LEU A 81 8.48 -17.00 8.58
N ARG A 82 8.95 -18.19 8.98
CA ARG A 82 8.13 -19.19 9.70
C ARG A 82 7.73 -18.70 11.10
N CYS A 83 8.63 -18.03 11.82
CA CYS A 83 8.30 -17.37 13.09
C CYS A 83 7.19 -16.33 12.90
N LEU A 84 7.30 -15.46 11.87
CA LEU A 84 6.24 -14.50 11.53
C LEU A 84 4.90 -15.21 11.26
N HIS A 85 4.91 -16.24 10.41
CA HIS A 85 3.70 -17.01 10.09
C HIS A 85 3.02 -17.60 11.35
N ARG A 86 3.81 -18.11 12.30
CA ARG A 86 3.31 -18.60 13.60
C ARG A 86 2.73 -17.48 14.46
N CYS A 87 3.45 -16.37 14.61
CA CYS A 87 2.99 -15.21 15.38
C CYS A 87 1.66 -14.64 14.86
N LEU A 88 1.45 -14.64 13.55
CA LEU A 88 0.20 -14.19 12.93
C LEU A 88 -1.00 -15.10 13.22
N SER A 89 -0.79 -16.31 13.74
CA SER A 89 -1.89 -17.17 14.16
C SER A 89 -2.57 -16.65 15.43
N ASN A 90 -1.87 -15.85 16.24
CA ASN A 90 -2.41 -15.19 17.42
C ASN A 90 -1.78 -13.81 17.63
N PRO A 91 -2.17 -12.79 16.83
CA PRO A 91 -1.50 -11.48 16.78
C PRO A 91 -1.96 -10.52 17.90
N ILE A 92 -1.81 -10.94 19.15
CA ILE A 92 -2.05 -10.10 20.34
C ILE A 92 -0.92 -9.06 20.53
N PRO A 93 -1.14 -7.96 21.30
CA PRO A 93 -0.18 -6.86 21.39
C PRO A 93 1.27 -7.26 21.77
N PRO A 94 1.52 -8.19 22.73
CA PRO A 94 2.88 -8.65 23.02
C PRO A 94 3.53 -9.40 21.86
N VAL A 95 2.75 -10.17 21.10
CA VAL A 95 3.21 -10.91 19.91
C VAL A 95 3.49 -9.96 18.74
N LEU A 96 2.70 -8.89 18.60
CA LEU A 96 2.97 -7.83 17.63
C LEU A 96 4.29 -7.12 17.92
N GLY A 97 4.62 -6.86 19.20
CA GLY A 97 5.94 -6.33 19.60
C GLY A 97 7.09 -7.26 19.18
N PHE A 98 6.91 -8.58 19.32
CA PHE A 98 7.89 -9.56 18.86
C PHE A 98 7.98 -9.66 17.32
N ILE A 99 6.87 -9.54 16.60
CA ILE A 99 6.86 -9.44 15.12
C ILE A 99 7.74 -8.27 14.64
N MET A 100 7.71 -7.14 15.34
CA MET A 100 8.58 -5.99 15.02
C MET A 100 10.06 -6.35 15.13
N GLU A 101 10.47 -7.09 16.16
CA GLU A 101 11.86 -7.56 16.32
C GLU A 101 12.30 -8.48 15.18
N ILE A 102 11.41 -9.37 14.70
CA ILE A 102 11.70 -10.19 13.53
C ILE A 102 11.84 -9.33 12.26
N LEU A 103 10.92 -8.39 12.02
CA LEU A 103 10.96 -7.52 10.84
C LEU A 103 12.19 -6.62 10.83
N LEU A 104 12.59 -6.07 11.97
CA LEU A 104 13.83 -5.30 12.13
C LEU A 104 15.06 -6.17 11.91
N THR A 105 15.03 -7.43 12.32
CA THR A 105 16.12 -8.39 12.09
C THR A 105 16.26 -8.71 10.60
N LEU A 106 15.17 -9.04 9.91
CA LEU A 106 15.16 -9.24 8.45
C LEU A 106 15.66 -7.99 7.71
N GLN A 107 15.29 -6.81 8.21
CA GLN A 107 15.74 -5.52 7.72
C GLN A 107 17.27 -5.35 7.78
N VAL A 108 17.89 -5.71 8.90
CA VAL A 108 19.37 -5.70 9.05
C VAL A 108 20.02 -6.81 8.22
N MET A 109 19.39 -7.99 8.10
CA MET A 109 19.89 -9.06 7.25
C MET A 109 20.00 -8.62 5.79
N VAL A 110 18.95 -8.01 5.23
CA VAL A 110 18.97 -7.47 3.86
C VAL A 110 20.02 -6.37 3.70
N GLU A 111 20.23 -5.53 4.73
CA GLU A 111 21.29 -4.52 4.73
C GLU A 111 22.71 -5.12 4.75
N ASN A 112 22.88 -6.30 5.34
CA ASN A 112 24.17 -6.98 5.42
C ASN A 112 24.48 -7.84 4.19
N MET A 113 23.48 -8.17 3.36
CA MET A 113 23.69 -8.91 2.13
C MET A 113 24.43 -8.06 1.08
N GLU A 114 25.22 -8.71 0.24
CA GLU A 114 25.66 -8.11 -1.03
C GLU A 114 24.44 -7.94 -1.96
N SER A 115 24.33 -6.80 -2.63
CA SER A 115 23.16 -6.48 -3.46
C SER A 115 22.88 -7.54 -4.53
N GLU A 116 23.93 -8.09 -5.14
CA GLU A 116 23.83 -9.14 -6.16
C GLU A 116 23.26 -10.46 -5.64
N LYS A 117 23.39 -10.73 -4.33
CA LYS A 117 22.92 -11.98 -3.71
C LYS A 117 21.46 -11.93 -3.32
N VAL A 118 20.84 -10.75 -3.18
CA VAL A 118 19.44 -10.62 -2.73
C VAL A 118 18.45 -11.35 -3.65
N ILE A 119 18.76 -11.42 -4.96
CA ILE A 119 17.96 -12.15 -5.95
C ILE A 119 17.83 -13.66 -5.63
N LEU A 120 18.77 -14.23 -4.88
CA LEU A 120 18.77 -15.63 -4.46
C LEU A 120 17.80 -15.92 -3.29
N TYR A 121 17.16 -14.88 -2.74
CA TYR A 121 16.24 -14.97 -1.61
C TYR A 121 14.83 -14.47 -1.97
N PRO A 122 14.18 -15.03 -3.01
CA PRO A 122 12.86 -14.57 -3.48
C PRO A 122 11.77 -14.68 -2.40
N GLN A 123 11.94 -15.56 -1.41
CA GLN A 123 11.04 -15.69 -0.26
C GLN A 123 10.96 -14.40 0.58
N LEU A 124 12.01 -13.57 0.62
CA LEU A 124 11.96 -12.29 1.34
C LEU A 124 11.04 -11.31 0.61
N PHE A 125 11.14 -11.26 -0.72
CA PHE A 125 10.27 -10.43 -1.55
C PHE A 125 8.81 -10.85 -1.40
N TRP A 126 8.50 -12.13 -1.63
CA TRP A 126 7.12 -12.62 -1.53
C TRP A 126 6.60 -12.65 -0.09
N GLY A 127 7.48 -12.84 0.89
CA GLY A 127 7.15 -12.68 2.31
C GLY A 127 6.71 -11.25 2.63
N CYS A 128 7.39 -10.23 2.10
CA CYS A 128 6.93 -8.84 2.19
C CYS A 128 5.57 -8.65 1.51
N VAL A 129 5.39 -9.14 0.28
CA VAL A 129 4.11 -9.03 -0.46
C VAL A 129 2.96 -9.65 0.34
N ALA A 130 3.16 -10.84 0.91
CA ALA A 130 2.18 -11.48 1.79
C ALA A 130 1.85 -10.60 2.99
N MET A 131 2.88 -10.10 3.67
CA MET A 131 2.74 -9.27 4.87
C MET A 131 2.13 -7.89 4.63
N MET A 132 2.18 -7.35 3.40
CA MET A 132 1.53 -6.08 3.05
C MET A 132 0.00 -6.14 3.10
N HIS A 133 -0.61 -7.33 3.11
CA HIS A 133 -2.05 -7.47 3.30
C HIS A 133 -2.51 -7.13 4.73
N THR A 134 -1.60 -7.07 5.70
CA THR A 134 -1.93 -6.85 7.09
C THR A 134 -2.66 -5.53 7.35
N ASP A 135 -3.54 -5.52 8.35
CA ASP A 135 -4.24 -4.32 8.85
C ASP A 135 -3.54 -3.71 10.08
N PHE A 136 -2.47 -4.34 10.57
CA PHE A 136 -1.66 -3.79 11.66
C PHE A 136 -0.72 -2.71 11.11
N VAL A 137 -1.15 -1.45 11.14
CA VAL A 137 -0.47 -0.33 10.45
C VAL A 137 1.03 -0.19 10.75
N HIS A 138 1.46 -0.40 12.00
CA HIS A 138 2.89 -0.31 12.36
C HIS A 138 3.70 -1.51 11.84
N VAL A 139 3.12 -2.71 11.83
CA VAL A 139 3.73 -3.90 11.20
C VAL A 139 3.83 -3.65 9.70
N TYR A 140 2.75 -3.17 9.07
CA TYR A 140 2.71 -2.79 7.67
C TYR A 140 3.82 -1.77 7.32
N CYS A 141 4.03 -0.74 8.14
CA CYS A 141 5.12 0.23 7.95
C CYS A 141 6.50 -0.44 7.93
N GLN A 142 6.77 -1.38 8.84
CA GLN A 142 8.05 -2.10 8.86
C GLN A 142 8.20 -3.06 7.68
N VAL A 143 7.10 -3.64 7.20
CA VAL A 143 7.09 -4.47 5.98
C VAL A 143 7.43 -3.61 4.76
N LEU A 144 6.87 -2.40 4.64
CA LEU A 144 7.21 -1.47 3.56
C LEU A 144 8.67 -0.98 3.63
N LYS A 145 9.22 -0.77 4.84
CA LYS A 145 10.65 -0.47 5.04
C LYS A 145 11.55 -1.63 4.62
N LEU A 146 11.20 -2.86 5.01
CA LEU A 146 11.89 -4.07 4.57
C LEU A 146 11.84 -4.20 3.05
N PHE A 147 10.66 -4.03 2.46
CA PHE A 147 10.46 -4.10 1.03
C PHE A 147 11.29 -3.05 0.28
N SER A 148 11.35 -1.81 0.78
CA SER A 148 12.20 -0.74 0.23
C SER A 148 13.67 -1.17 0.14
N ARG A 149 14.19 -1.78 1.21
CA ARG A 149 15.58 -2.25 1.25
C ARG A 149 15.84 -3.42 0.29
N ILE A 150 14.84 -4.27 0.08
CA ILE A 150 14.91 -5.36 -0.89
C ILE A 150 14.95 -4.79 -2.31
N ILE A 151 14.01 -3.90 -2.66
CA ILE A 151 13.94 -3.34 -4.02
C ILE A 151 15.12 -2.43 -4.35
N ASP A 152 15.70 -1.74 -3.36
CA ASP A 152 16.92 -0.93 -3.55
C ASP A 152 18.15 -1.77 -3.93
N ARG A 153 18.11 -3.08 -3.65
CA ARG A 153 19.17 -4.04 -3.97
C ARG A 153 18.88 -4.89 -5.20
N LEU A 154 17.65 -4.85 -5.72
CA LEU A 154 17.24 -5.58 -6.91
C LEU A 154 17.20 -4.65 -8.13
N SER A 155 17.77 -5.10 -9.25
CA SER A 155 17.60 -4.41 -10.53
C SER A 155 16.29 -4.84 -11.17
N PHE A 156 15.37 -3.90 -11.39
CA PHE A 156 14.16 -4.12 -12.20
C PHE A 156 14.32 -3.60 -13.64
N ARG A 157 15.55 -3.29 -14.08
CA ARG A 157 15.81 -2.81 -15.45
C ARG A 157 15.76 -3.94 -16.48
N ASP A 158 16.07 -5.16 -16.05
CA ASP A 158 16.18 -6.34 -16.88
C ASP A 158 15.16 -7.43 -16.46
N LYS A 159 14.84 -8.33 -17.40
CA LYS A 159 13.85 -9.40 -17.18
C LYS A 159 14.33 -10.50 -16.23
N THR A 160 15.61 -10.55 -15.89
CA THR A 160 16.18 -11.63 -15.06
C THR A 160 15.55 -11.64 -13.68
N THR A 161 15.59 -10.50 -12.98
CA THR A 161 14.97 -10.34 -11.66
C THR A 161 13.48 -10.64 -11.70
N GLU A 162 12.79 -10.15 -12.74
CA GLU A 162 11.37 -10.42 -12.92
C GLU A 162 11.08 -11.92 -13.06
N ASN A 163 11.82 -12.61 -13.92
CA ASN A 163 11.67 -14.04 -14.15
C ASN A 163 11.98 -14.86 -12.89
N VAL A 164 13.04 -14.52 -12.16
CA VAL A 164 13.41 -15.21 -10.91
C VAL A 164 12.30 -15.06 -9.87
N LEU A 165 11.82 -13.82 -9.64
CA LEU A 165 10.73 -13.59 -8.70
C LEU A 165 9.44 -14.30 -9.11
N LEU A 166 9.04 -14.22 -10.38
CA LEU A 166 7.83 -14.88 -10.89
C LEU A 166 7.91 -16.41 -10.87
N SER A 167 9.11 -16.99 -11.00
CA SER A 167 9.32 -18.44 -10.90
C SER A 167 9.04 -18.97 -9.49
N SER A 168 9.24 -18.14 -8.46
CA SER A 168 9.04 -18.48 -7.04
C SER A 168 7.72 -17.97 -6.47
N MET A 169 6.87 -17.35 -7.30
CA MET A 169 5.58 -16.80 -6.89
C MET A 169 4.70 -17.88 -6.25
N PRO A 170 4.06 -17.62 -5.09
CA PRO A 170 3.14 -18.57 -4.48
C PRO A 170 1.94 -18.83 -5.40
N ARG A 171 1.57 -20.10 -5.59
CA ARG A 171 0.46 -20.54 -6.44
C ARG A 171 -0.36 -21.60 -5.70
N ASP A 172 -1.66 -21.69 -6.02
CA ASP A 172 -2.47 -22.82 -5.61
C ASP A 172 -2.13 -24.04 -6.49
N GLU A 173 -1.98 -25.21 -5.88
CA GLU A 173 -1.69 -26.48 -6.56
C GLU A 173 -2.82 -26.96 -7.51
N ALA A 174 -3.92 -26.23 -7.61
CA ALA A 174 -5.08 -26.55 -8.45
C ALA A 174 -5.06 -25.83 -9.81
N ASN A 175 -4.00 -26.06 -10.60
CA ASN A 175 -4.08 -25.93 -12.06
C ASN A 175 -3.25 -27.04 -12.70
N PRO A 176 -3.81 -28.26 -12.86
CA PRO A 176 -3.17 -29.30 -13.63
C PRO A 176 -3.24 -28.89 -15.10
N ARG A 177 -2.19 -28.25 -15.61
CA ARG A 177 -1.98 -28.12 -17.04
C ARG A 177 -1.11 -29.30 -17.46
N ASN A 178 -1.78 -30.31 -18.02
CA ASN A 178 -1.34 -31.46 -18.82
C ASN A 178 0.17 -31.83 -18.88
N ASP A 179 0.37 -33.15 -18.75
CA ASP A 179 1.50 -33.98 -19.19
C ASP A 179 2.81 -33.90 -18.39
N LEU A 180 3.07 -34.87 -17.50
CA LEU A 180 3.57 -36.20 -17.87
C LEU A 180 4.15 -36.89 -16.62
N GLY A 181 3.67 -38.11 -16.31
CA GLY A 181 4.44 -39.11 -15.54
C GLY A 181 4.01 -39.32 -14.09
N ASP A 182 3.04 -40.22 -13.91
CA ASP A 182 2.88 -41.02 -12.69
C ASP A 182 4.21 -41.63 -12.25
N PHE A 183 4.68 -41.31 -11.04
CA PHE A 183 5.41 -42.28 -10.22
C PHE A 183 5.06 -42.09 -8.74
N GLN A 184 4.38 -43.11 -8.24
CA GLN A 184 3.95 -43.39 -6.87
C GLN A 184 4.93 -42.95 -5.77
N ARG A 185 4.38 -42.36 -4.70
CA ARG A 185 4.87 -42.64 -3.36
C ARG A 185 3.76 -42.64 -2.31
N THR A 186 3.42 -43.85 -1.91
CA THR A 186 2.48 -44.26 -0.88
C THR A 186 2.89 -43.79 0.52
N GLU A 187 1.92 -43.17 1.20
CA GLU A 187 1.61 -43.08 2.64
C GLU A 187 2.72 -42.89 3.70
N SER A 188 2.58 -41.82 4.48
CA SER A 188 2.90 -41.79 5.92
C SER A 188 1.99 -40.80 6.63
N ARG A 189 0.89 -41.29 7.21
CA ARG A 189 -0.02 -40.54 8.10
C ARG A 189 0.75 -40.02 9.32
N GLY A 190 0.95 -38.71 9.39
CA GLY A 190 1.30 -37.98 10.61
C GLY A 190 0.53 -36.67 10.58
N TYR A 191 -0.25 -36.38 11.63
CA TYR A 191 -1.13 -35.21 11.73
C TYR A 191 -0.46 -33.94 11.20
N GLU A 192 -0.84 -33.57 9.98
CA GLU A 192 -0.44 -32.34 9.31
C GLU A 192 -1.08 -31.17 10.06
N MET A 193 -0.34 -30.07 10.19
CA MET A 193 -1.03 -28.79 10.40
C MET A 193 -2.04 -28.64 9.27
N PRO A 194 -3.28 -28.21 9.54
CA PRO A 194 -4.33 -28.25 8.53
C PRO A 194 -3.79 -27.53 7.28
N PRO A 195 -3.79 -28.19 6.11
CA PRO A 195 -3.50 -27.49 4.87
C PRO A 195 -4.40 -26.28 4.87
N SER A 196 -3.82 -25.11 4.61
CA SER A 196 -4.57 -23.87 4.64
C SER A 196 -5.58 -23.94 3.50
N SER A 197 -6.77 -24.49 3.80
CA SER A 197 -7.83 -24.78 2.86
C SER A 197 -8.47 -23.46 2.46
N GLY A 198 -7.84 -22.78 1.52
CA GLY A 198 -8.28 -21.49 1.02
C GLY A 198 -7.58 -21.22 -0.29
N THR A 199 -8.36 -20.84 -1.30
CA THR A 199 -7.85 -20.31 -2.56
C THR A 199 -7.10 -19.01 -2.27
N LEU A 200 -5.90 -18.88 -2.83
CA LEU A 200 -5.14 -17.64 -2.73
C LEU A 200 -5.90 -16.48 -3.39
N PRO A 201 -5.89 -15.28 -2.79
CA PRO A 201 -6.42 -14.11 -3.46
C PRO A 201 -5.64 -13.86 -4.76
N LYS A 202 -6.34 -13.42 -5.80
CA LYS A 202 -5.72 -13.08 -7.07
C LYS A 202 -4.67 -12.00 -6.86
N PHE A 203 -3.44 -12.24 -7.31
CA PHE A 203 -2.38 -11.26 -7.25
C PHE A 203 -2.58 -10.20 -8.34
N GLU A 204 -2.84 -8.95 -7.93
CA GLU A 204 -3.04 -7.81 -8.82
C GLU A 204 -1.78 -6.93 -8.97
N GLY A 205 -0.69 -7.33 -8.30
CA GLY A 205 0.56 -6.58 -8.25
C GLY A 205 0.86 -5.97 -6.89
N VAL A 206 2.09 -5.50 -6.71
CA VAL A 206 2.52 -4.84 -5.47
C VAL A 206 1.92 -3.43 -5.31
N GLN A 207 1.75 -2.67 -6.38
CA GLN A 207 1.33 -1.26 -6.30
C GLN A 207 0.00 -1.10 -5.53
N PRO A 208 -1.08 -1.86 -5.82
CA PRO A 208 -2.33 -1.76 -5.03
C PRO A 208 -2.14 -1.95 -3.52
N LEU A 209 -1.23 -2.85 -3.11
CA LEU A 209 -0.93 -3.11 -1.71
C LEU A 209 -0.22 -1.93 -1.03
N VAL A 210 0.60 -1.18 -1.79
CA VAL A 210 1.27 0.03 -1.32
C VAL A 210 0.30 1.23 -1.30
N LEU A 211 -0.60 1.32 -2.29
CA LEU A 211 -1.60 2.39 -2.37
C LEU A 211 -2.53 2.44 -1.16
N LYS A 212 -2.86 1.28 -0.57
CA LYS A 212 -3.60 1.20 0.70
C LYS A 212 -2.94 2.03 1.80
N GLY A 213 -1.61 2.04 1.86
CA GLY A 213 -0.85 2.74 2.89
C GLY A 213 -0.95 4.27 2.82
N LEU A 214 -1.41 4.82 1.70
CA LEU A 214 -1.71 6.25 1.59
C LEU A 214 -3.00 6.65 2.34
N MET A 215 -3.85 5.69 2.72
CA MET A 215 -5.10 5.91 3.47
C MET A 215 -4.88 6.00 4.99
N SER A 216 -3.64 6.21 5.45
CA SER A 216 -3.33 6.33 6.87
C SER A 216 -2.16 7.27 7.08
N THR A 217 -2.30 8.20 8.03
CA THR A 217 -1.24 9.14 8.41
C THR A 217 0.02 8.45 8.93
N VAL A 218 -0.11 7.24 9.50
CA VAL A 218 1.03 6.48 10.06
C VAL A 218 1.87 5.84 8.96
N SER A 219 1.25 5.29 7.92
CA SER A 219 1.94 4.62 6.82
C SER A 219 2.18 5.49 5.60
N HIS A 220 1.68 6.73 5.60
CA HIS A 220 1.71 7.63 4.46
C HIS A 220 3.13 7.80 3.90
N ASP A 221 4.07 8.27 4.73
CA ASP A 221 5.42 8.64 4.29
C ASP A 221 6.20 7.46 3.70
N VAL A 222 6.12 6.29 4.37
CA VAL A 222 6.77 5.08 3.89
C VAL A 222 6.10 4.53 2.62
N SER A 223 4.80 4.76 2.43
CA SER A 223 4.11 4.36 1.20
C SER A 223 4.52 5.24 0.03
N ILE A 224 4.66 6.55 0.23
CA ILE A 224 5.23 7.45 -0.78
C ILE A 224 6.66 7.03 -1.14
N GLU A 225 7.47 6.65 -0.14
CA GLU A 225 8.85 6.18 -0.33
C GLU A 225 8.94 4.92 -1.21
N VAL A 226 8.05 3.95 -0.99
CA VAL A 226 7.97 2.73 -1.81
C VAL A 226 7.42 3.04 -3.20
N LEU A 227 6.34 3.83 -3.33
CA LEU A 227 5.77 4.22 -4.63
C LEU A 227 6.80 4.94 -5.50
N SER A 228 7.61 5.81 -4.88
CA SER A 228 8.70 6.51 -5.54
C SER A 228 9.74 5.55 -6.14
N ARG A 229 10.10 4.47 -5.42
CA ARG A 229 11.04 3.43 -5.89
C ARG A 229 10.45 2.56 -6.99
N ILE A 230 9.17 2.22 -6.89
CA ILE A 230 8.50 1.38 -7.91
C ILE A 230 7.96 2.20 -9.09
N THR A 231 8.31 3.50 -9.20
CA THR A 231 8.05 4.34 -10.38
C THR A 231 9.03 3.97 -11.49
N VAL A 232 8.86 2.77 -12.04
CA VAL A 232 9.70 2.20 -13.10
C VAL A 232 8.83 1.67 -14.25
N PRO A 233 9.26 1.81 -15.51
CA PRO A 233 8.45 1.42 -16.67
C PRO A 233 8.29 -0.09 -16.87
N SER A 234 9.21 -0.88 -16.33
CA SER A 234 9.30 -2.34 -16.46
C SER A 234 8.53 -3.08 -15.35
N CYS A 235 8.47 -4.41 -15.46
CA CYS A 235 7.95 -5.33 -14.45
C CYS A 235 6.46 -5.15 -14.11
N GLY A 236 5.62 -5.03 -15.14
CA GLY A 236 4.16 -4.97 -14.98
C GLY A 236 3.59 -6.22 -14.28
N SER A 237 4.11 -7.41 -14.57
CA SER A 237 3.63 -8.66 -13.95
C SER A 237 3.89 -8.75 -12.44
N ILE A 238 4.80 -7.93 -11.91
CA ILE A 238 5.12 -7.87 -10.48
C ILE A 238 4.43 -6.69 -9.82
N PHE A 239 4.55 -5.50 -10.39
CA PHE A 239 4.11 -4.28 -9.72
C PHE A 239 2.64 -3.94 -9.97
N GLY A 240 2.02 -4.46 -11.03
CA GLY A 240 0.60 -4.29 -11.31
C GLY A 240 0.29 -4.09 -12.79
N ASP A 241 -1.00 -4.15 -13.11
CA ASP A 241 -1.51 -4.13 -14.49
C ASP A 241 -0.87 -3.05 -15.37
N ALA A 242 -0.28 -3.47 -16.48
CA ALA A 242 0.49 -2.61 -17.37
C ALA A 242 -0.35 -1.47 -17.96
N GLU A 243 -1.66 -1.61 -18.10
CA GLU A 243 -2.52 -0.54 -18.65
C GLU A 243 -2.79 0.57 -17.63
N THR A 244 -3.09 0.19 -16.39
CA THR A 244 -3.58 1.10 -15.33
C THR A 244 -2.49 1.57 -14.36
N ARG A 245 -1.36 0.86 -14.24
CA ARG A 245 -0.32 1.13 -13.23
C ARG A 245 0.27 2.55 -13.31
N LEU A 246 0.53 3.08 -14.50
CA LEU A 246 1.06 4.46 -14.64
C LEU A 246 0.00 5.50 -14.23
N LEU A 247 -1.25 5.32 -14.64
CA LEU A 247 -2.37 6.17 -14.23
C LEU A 247 -2.47 6.21 -12.71
N MET A 248 -2.47 5.03 -12.08
CA MET A 248 -2.56 4.91 -10.62
C MET A 248 -1.34 5.52 -9.95
N ASN A 249 -0.14 5.30 -10.48
CA ASN A 249 1.06 5.90 -9.92
C ASN A 249 1.01 7.43 -9.92
N ILE A 250 0.61 8.03 -11.04
CA ILE A 250 0.44 9.48 -11.15
C ILE A 250 -0.68 9.95 -10.23
N THR A 251 -1.86 9.34 -10.29
CA THR A 251 -3.04 9.75 -9.49
C THR A 251 -2.75 9.71 -7.99
N SER A 252 -1.95 8.74 -7.54
CA SER A 252 -1.60 8.57 -6.12
C SER A 252 -0.48 9.50 -5.65
N LEU A 253 0.48 9.84 -6.51
CA LEU A 253 1.59 10.74 -6.17
C LEU A 253 1.27 12.23 -6.43
N LEU A 254 0.32 12.53 -7.31
CA LEU A 254 -0.03 13.91 -7.68
C LEU A 254 -0.46 14.77 -6.48
N PRO A 255 -1.29 14.30 -5.53
CA PRO A 255 -1.60 15.08 -4.33
C PRO A 255 -0.35 15.49 -3.53
N TRP A 256 0.59 14.55 -3.36
CA TRP A 256 1.86 14.81 -2.68
C TRP A 256 2.72 15.81 -3.46
N LEU A 257 2.87 15.65 -4.78
CA LEU A 257 3.62 16.59 -5.63
C LEU A 257 3.04 18.01 -5.59
N CYS A 258 1.71 18.14 -5.59
CA CYS A 258 1.01 19.41 -5.46
C CYS A 258 1.23 20.05 -4.08
N LEU A 259 1.24 19.26 -3.00
CA LEU A 259 1.53 19.79 -1.66
C LEU A 259 2.92 20.44 -1.61
N GLN A 260 3.91 19.86 -2.28
CA GLN A 260 5.27 20.42 -2.34
C GLN A 260 5.37 21.75 -3.10
N LEU A 261 4.37 22.11 -3.91
CA LEU A 261 4.28 23.43 -4.56
C LEU A 261 3.60 24.49 -3.67
N SER A 262 2.94 24.08 -2.59
CA SER A 262 2.14 24.97 -1.75
C SER A 262 2.95 25.67 -0.64
N HIS A 263 4.24 25.35 -0.51
CA HIS A 263 5.15 25.93 0.48
C HIS A 263 6.02 27.02 -0.13
N ASP A 264 6.14 28.16 0.56
CA ASP A 264 7.05 29.24 0.15
C ASP A 264 8.50 28.77 0.18
N GLN A 265 9.19 28.89 -0.96
CA GLN A 265 10.59 28.47 -1.17
C GLN A 265 11.63 29.37 -0.47
N THR A 266 11.23 30.15 0.54
CA THR A 266 12.09 31.12 1.23
C THR A 266 12.99 30.50 2.30
N VAL A 267 12.98 29.17 2.44
CA VAL A 267 13.72 28.45 3.50
C VAL A 267 15.06 27.94 2.96
N GLY A 268 16.13 28.07 3.77
CA GLY A 268 17.49 27.70 3.39
C GLY A 268 17.68 26.25 2.92
N PRO A 269 18.81 25.95 2.26
CA PRO A 269 19.05 24.69 1.52
C PRO A 269 19.09 23.42 2.38
N ALA A 270 19.15 23.54 3.70
CA ALA A 270 19.18 22.43 4.65
C ALA A 270 17.84 22.14 5.35
N SER A 271 16.75 22.81 4.96
CA SER A 271 15.45 22.60 5.61
C SER A 271 14.80 21.26 5.21
N PRO A 272 14.06 20.60 6.12
CA PRO A 272 13.32 19.37 5.81
C PRO A 272 12.33 19.52 4.64
N LEU A 273 11.73 20.70 4.48
CA LEU A 273 10.83 21.03 3.38
C LEU A 273 11.56 21.02 2.03
N GLN A 274 12.78 21.56 1.98
CA GLN A 274 13.59 21.55 0.75
C GLN A 274 13.99 20.12 0.35
N GLN A 275 14.30 19.25 1.31
CA GLN A 275 14.57 17.83 1.03
C GLN A 275 13.35 17.12 0.43
N GLN A 276 12.14 17.41 0.92
CA GLN A 276 10.91 16.85 0.37
C GLN A 276 10.65 17.35 -1.07
N TYR A 277 10.90 18.63 -1.34
CA TYR A 277 10.79 19.17 -2.70
C TYR A 277 11.82 18.56 -3.66
N GLN A 278 13.08 18.41 -3.25
CA GLN A 278 14.11 17.73 -4.05
C GLN A 278 13.73 16.29 -4.39
N LYS A 279 13.17 15.57 -3.40
CA LYS A 279 12.62 14.24 -3.62
C LYS A 279 11.47 14.26 -4.63
N ALA A 280 10.56 15.24 -4.55
CA ALA A 280 9.47 15.40 -5.50
C ALA A 280 9.97 15.65 -6.93
N CYS A 281 11.03 16.45 -7.11
CA CYS A 281 11.68 16.64 -8.41
C CYS A 281 12.26 15.32 -8.97
N SER A 282 12.89 14.51 -8.13
CA SER A 282 13.40 13.18 -8.52
C SER A 282 12.26 12.23 -8.93
N VAL A 283 11.17 12.19 -8.16
CA VAL A 283 9.99 11.39 -8.49
C VAL A 283 9.34 11.85 -9.79
N ALA A 284 9.17 13.16 -10.00
CA ALA A 284 8.66 13.71 -11.25
C ALA A 284 9.56 13.34 -12.45
N THR A 285 10.88 13.34 -12.25
CA THR A 285 11.83 12.86 -13.27
C THR A 285 11.55 11.40 -13.63
N ASN A 286 11.37 10.52 -12.65
CA ASN A 286 11.05 9.11 -12.90
C ASN A 286 9.70 8.92 -13.61
N ILE A 287 8.67 9.69 -13.21
CA ILE A 287 7.38 9.70 -13.92
C ILE A 287 7.59 10.12 -15.38
N SER A 288 8.39 11.16 -15.65
CA SER A 288 8.66 11.61 -17.02
C SER A 288 9.34 10.54 -17.89
N ILE A 289 10.29 9.79 -17.31
CA ILE A 289 10.98 8.68 -18.00
C ILE A 289 9.97 7.58 -18.34
N TRP A 290 9.07 7.26 -17.42
CA TRP A 290 8.02 6.26 -17.66
C TRP A 290 7.01 6.73 -18.71
N CYS A 291 6.60 8.01 -18.68
CA CYS A 291 5.75 8.59 -19.72
C CYS A 291 6.38 8.46 -21.11
N ARG A 292 7.68 8.77 -21.27
CA ARG A 292 8.41 8.58 -22.54
C ARG A 292 8.46 7.12 -22.97
N ALA A 293 8.70 6.19 -22.04
CA ALA A 293 8.69 4.76 -22.33
C ALA A 293 7.33 4.25 -22.85
N LYS A 294 6.23 4.96 -22.56
CA LYS A 294 4.88 4.71 -23.07
C LYS A 294 4.46 5.65 -24.21
N SER A 295 5.38 6.43 -24.78
CA SER A 295 5.12 7.40 -25.85
C SER A 295 4.07 8.47 -25.45
N LEU A 296 4.13 8.93 -24.21
CA LEU A 296 3.32 10.03 -23.66
C LEU A 296 4.18 11.28 -23.48
N ASP A 297 4.70 11.82 -24.58
CA ASP A 297 5.75 12.86 -24.58
C ASP A 297 5.28 14.20 -24.01
N GLU A 298 4.02 14.59 -24.25
CA GLU A 298 3.43 15.80 -23.68
C GLU A 298 3.39 15.70 -22.14
N LEU A 299 2.92 14.57 -21.61
CA LEU A 299 2.85 14.34 -20.17
C LEU A 299 4.25 14.26 -19.55
N ALA A 300 5.20 13.65 -20.26
CA ALA A 300 6.60 13.65 -19.84
C ALA A 300 7.17 15.07 -19.74
N THR A 301 6.84 15.94 -20.69
CA THR A 301 7.31 17.34 -20.72
C THR A 301 6.81 18.12 -19.51
N VAL A 302 5.55 17.91 -19.09
CA VAL A 302 4.99 18.55 -17.89
C VAL A 302 5.75 18.13 -16.63
N PHE A 303 6.04 16.83 -16.46
CA PHE A 303 6.80 16.36 -15.30
C PHE A 303 8.29 16.76 -15.34
N VAL A 304 8.88 16.94 -16.53
CA VAL A 304 10.21 17.55 -16.66
C VAL A 304 10.18 19.01 -16.20
N ALA A 305 9.18 19.79 -16.63
CA ALA A 305 9.02 21.19 -16.21
C ALA A 305 8.85 21.30 -14.68
N TYR A 306 8.06 20.40 -14.07
CA TYR A 306 7.97 20.28 -12.61
C TYR A 306 9.34 20.02 -11.98
N SER A 307 10.10 19.02 -12.49
CA SER A 307 11.39 18.65 -11.92
C SER A 307 12.45 19.75 -11.99
N ARG A 308 12.33 20.67 -12.97
CA ARG A 308 13.20 21.82 -13.17
C ARG A 308 12.77 23.07 -12.37
N GLY A 309 11.66 23.00 -11.64
CA GLY A 309 11.12 24.13 -10.89
C GLY A 309 10.43 25.20 -11.74
N GLU A 310 10.07 24.86 -12.98
CA GLU A 310 9.35 25.77 -13.89
C GLU A 310 7.87 25.90 -13.47
N ILE A 311 7.29 24.83 -12.92
CA ILE A 311 5.93 24.82 -12.37
C ILE A 311 5.96 25.18 -10.89
N LYS A 312 5.39 26.34 -10.54
CA LYS A 312 5.39 26.88 -9.16
C LYS A 312 4.04 26.88 -8.46
N ARG A 313 2.94 26.63 -9.20
CA ARG A 313 1.57 26.69 -8.67
C ARG A 313 0.85 25.39 -8.97
N VAL A 314 0.03 24.95 -8.02
CA VAL A 314 -0.83 23.75 -8.15
C VAL A 314 -1.74 23.89 -9.37
N ASP A 315 -2.38 25.04 -9.55
CA ASP A 315 -3.29 25.29 -10.68
C ASP A 315 -2.62 25.08 -12.05
N ASN A 316 -1.36 25.50 -12.19
CA ASN A 316 -0.58 25.34 -13.41
C ASN A 316 -0.23 23.86 -13.66
N LEU A 317 0.09 23.10 -12.62
CA LEU A 317 0.35 21.66 -12.77
C LEU A 317 -0.92 20.94 -13.22
N LEU A 318 -2.04 21.22 -12.55
CA LEU A 318 -3.31 20.54 -12.81
C LEU A 318 -3.91 20.87 -14.17
N SER A 319 -3.76 22.10 -14.66
CA SER A 319 -4.22 22.49 -16.00
C SER A 319 -3.44 21.78 -17.11
N CYS A 320 -2.17 21.46 -16.88
CA CYS A 320 -1.36 20.70 -17.84
C CYS A 320 -1.57 19.18 -17.74
N VAL A 321 -1.67 18.62 -16.53
CA VAL A 321 -1.76 17.17 -16.32
C VAL A 321 -3.16 16.62 -16.60
N SER A 322 -4.21 17.29 -16.12
CA SER A 322 -5.60 16.80 -16.20
C SER A 322 -6.07 16.45 -17.62
N PRO A 323 -5.95 17.32 -18.64
CA PRO A 323 -6.42 17.00 -19.99
C PRO A 323 -5.68 15.78 -20.58
N LEU A 324 -4.38 15.64 -20.29
CA LEU A 324 -3.56 14.53 -20.79
C LEU A 324 -3.96 13.20 -20.15
N LEU A 325 -4.26 13.20 -18.84
CA LEU A 325 -4.75 12.00 -18.15
C LEU A 325 -6.14 11.60 -18.65
N CYS A 326 -7.04 12.56 -18.74
CA CYS A 326 -8.41 12.38 -19.21
C CYS A 326 -8.44 11.79 -20.62
N ASN A 327 -7.72 12.41 -21.56
CA ASN A 327 -7.68 11.93 -22.95
C ASN A 327 -7.11 10.51 -23.06
N LYS A 328 -6.10 10.14 -22.25
CA LYS A 328 -5.43 8.85 -22.39
C LYS A 328 -6.15 7.69 -21.70
N TRP A 329 -6.69 7.90 -20.50
CA TRP A 329 -7.17 6.78 -19.66
C TRP A 329 -8.66 6.82 -19.34
N PHE A 330 -9.29 7.99 -19.29
CA PHE A 330 -10.61 8.11 -18.70
C PHE A 330 -11.75 7.45 -19.50
N PRO A 331 -11.65 7.26 -20.84
CA PRO A 331 -12.66 6.48 -21.57
C PRO A 331 -12.84 5.04 -21.05
N LYS A 332 -11.83 4.47 -20.38
CA LYS A 332 -11.88 3.10 -19.83
C LYS A 332 -11.71 3.04 -18.31
N TYR A 333 -10.95 3.97 -17.73
CA TYR A 333 -10.42 3.84 -16.38
C TYR A 333 -10.71 5.05 -15.47
N SER A 334 -11.69 5.89 -15.83
CA SER A 334 -12.08 7.06 -15.01
C SER A 334 -12.51 6.66 -13.59
N ALA A 335 -13.34 5.62 -13.46
CA ALA A 335 -13.83 5.12 -12.18
C ALA A 335 -12.69 4.70 -11.23
N LEU A 336 -11.60 4.17 -11.78
CA LEU A 336 -10.42 3.77 -11.01
C LEU A 336 -9.71 4.99 -10.39
N ALA A 337 -9.48 6.03 -11.19
CA ALA A 337 -8.80 7.26 -10.76
C ALA A 337 -9.67 8.04 -9.75
N PHE A 338 -10.94 8.29 -10.09
CA PHE A 338 -11.87 8.98 -9.19
C PHE A 338 -12.10 8.20 -7.90
N GLY A 339 -12.33 6.88 -7.98
CA GLY A 339 -12.52 6.04 -6.80
C GLY A 339 -11.29 5.98 -5.89
N HIS A 340 -10.08 6.14 -6.42
CA HIS A 340 -8.88 6.28 -5.59
C HIS A 340 -8.76 7.65 -4.92
N LEU A 341 -8.99 8.73 -5.67
CA LEU A 341 -8.98 10.10 -5.13
C LEU A 341 -10.04 10.31 -4.05
N LEU A 342 -11.25 9.75 -4.23
CA LEU A 342 -12.31 9.81 -3.23
C LEU A 342 -11.95 9.05 -1.95
N ARG A 343 -11.32 7.87 -2.07
CA ARG A 343 -10.80 7.14 -0.91
C ARG A 343 -9.70 7.91 -0.17
N LEU A 344 -8.81 8.57 -0.91
CA LEU A 344 -7.81 9.47 -0.32
C LEU A 344 -8.46 10.67 0.39
N LEU A 345 -9.52 11.23 -0.18
CA LEU A 345 -10.24 12.36 0.41
C LEU A 345 -10.93 11.96 1.73
N GLU A 346 -11.51 10.76 1.77
CA GLU A 346 -12.23 10.22 2.92
C GLU A 346 -11.30 9.75 4.05
N LYS A 347 -10.21 9.04 3.73
CA LYS A 347 -9.37 8.33 4.71
C LYS A 347 -7.92 8.79 4.79
N GLY A 348 -7.46 9.57 3.82
CA GLY A 348 -6.08 10.03 3.74
C GLY A 348 -5.75 11.15 4.74
N PRO A 349 -4.50 11.64 4.72
CA PRO A 349 -4.08 12.78 5.53
C PRO A 349 -4.89 14.05 5.21
N VAL A 350 -5.22 14.81 6.25
CA VAL A 350 -6.09 16.01 6.14
C VAL A 350 -5.45 17.10 5.27
N GLU A 351 -4.12 17.13 5.21
CA GLU A 351 -3.33 18.09 4.42
C GLU A 351 -3.59 17.94 2.91
N TYR A 352 -4.05 16.77 2.47
CA TYR A 352 -4.33 16.51 1.07
C TYR A 352 -5.75 16.87 0.64
N GLN A 353 -6.69 17.05 1.55
CA GLN A 353 -8.10 17.23 1.21
C GLN A 353 -8.30 18.38 0.21
N ARG A 354 -7.69 19.55 0.48
CA ARG A 354 -7.74 20.71 -0.41
C ARG A 354 -7.21 20.38 -1.81
N VAL A 355 -6.02 19.79 -1.87
CA VAL A 355 -5.35 19.46 -3.14
C VAL A 355 -6.13 18.41 -3.92
N ILE A 356 -6.70 17.41 -3.24
CA ILE A 356 -7.52 16.38 -3.87
C ILE A 356 -8.79 16.99 -4.48
N LEU A 357 -9.45 17.92 -3.77
CA LEU A 357 -10.61 18.64 -4.34
C LEU A 357 -10.24 19.42 -5.60
N LEU A 358 -9.08 20.10 -5.61
CA LEU A 358 -8.58 20.78 -6.82
C LEU A 358 -8.31 19.80 -7.97
N ILE A 359 -7.73 18.64 -7.69
CA ILE A 359 -7.51 17.57 -8.68
C ILE A 359 -8.85 17.06 -9.22
N LEU A 360 -9.80 16.74 -8.35
CA LEU A 360 -11.14 16.26 -8.73
C LEU A 360 -11.85 17.26 -9.65
N LYS A 361 -11.83 18.55 -9.29
CA LYS A 361 -12.38 19.63 -10.13
C LYS A 361 -11.73 19.64 -11.51
N ALA A 362 -10.40 19.65 -11.57
CA ALA A 362 -9.65 19.75 -12.82
C ALA A 362 -9.90 18.54 -13.75
N LEU A 363 -10.07 17.35 -13.18
CA LEU A 363 -10.40 16.13 -13.93
C LEU A 363 -11.85 16.13 -14.46
N LEU A 364 -12.81 16.58 -13.65
CA LEU A 364 -14.24 16.66 -14.04
C LEU A 364 -14.48 17.65 -15.19
N GLN A 365 -13.64 18.67 -15.34
CA GLN A 365 -13.73 19.63 -16.46
C GLN A 365 -13.44 18.98 -17.82
N HIS A 366 -12.75 17.83 -17.86
CA HIS A 366 -12.32 17.18 -19.10
C HIS A 366 -12.96 15.81 -19.33
N THR A 367 -13.77 15.30 -18.40
CA THR A 367 -14.44 14.00 -18.56
C THR A 367 -15.78 13.98 -17.84
N PRO A 368 -16.87 13.58 -18.52
CA PRO A 368 -18.14 13.34 -17.84
C PRO A 368 -18.00 12.23 -16.80
N MET A 369 -18.51 12.45 -15.59
CA MET A 369 -18.54 11.43 -14.55
C MET A 369 -19.52 10.32 -14.94
N ASP A 370 -19.18 9.06 -14.65
CA ASP A 370 -20.16 7.98 -14.76
C ASP A 370 -21.30 8.18 -13.75
N ALA A 371 -22.54 8.01 -14.21
CA ALA A 371 -23.75 8.14 -13.40
C ALA A 371 -23.73 7.22 -12.17
N SER A 372 -23.05 6.08 -12.24
CA SER A 372 -22.91 5.14 -11.12
C SER A 372 -22.07 5.69 -9.95
N GLN A 373 -21.09 6.55 -10.23
CA GLN A 373 -20.12 7.07 -9.25
C GLN A 373 -20.49 8.46 -8.73
N SER A 374 -21.33 9.19 -9.46
CA SER A 374 -21.79 10.54 -9.11
C SER A 374 -22.42 10.62 -7.70
N PRO A 375 -23.31 9.69 -7.26
CA PRO A 375 -23.87 9.73 -5.91
C PRO A 375 -22.80 9.61 -4.82
N HIS A 376 -21.83 8.71 -5.02
CA HIS A 376 -20.76 8.49 -4.05
C HIS A 376 -19.85 9.72 -3.89
N MET A 377 -19.48 10.34 -5.02
CA MET A 377 -18.73 11.60 -5.02
C MET A 377 -19.52 12.71 -4.32
N TYR A 378 -20.80 12.87 -4.64
CA TYR A 378 -21.67 13.85 -4.00
C TYR A 378 -21.67 13.67 -2.48
N THR A 379 -21.91 12.44 -1.98
CA THR A 379 -21.96 12.15 -0.55
C THR A 379 -20.67 12.53 0.17
N ILE A 380 -19.50 12.19 -0.38
CA ILE A 380 -18.21 12.51 0.26
C ILE A 380 -17.95 14.02 0.22
N VAL A 381 -18.10 14.65 -0.95
CA VAL A 381 -17.76 16.07 -1.12
C VAL A 381 -18.75 16.97 -0.38
N SER A 382 -20.03 16.62 -0.29
CA SER A 382 -21.04 17.40 0.44
C SER A 382 -20.72 17.53 1.93
N GLN A 383 -20.09 16.52 2.53
CA GLN A 383 -19.68 16.56 3.94
C GLN A 383 -18.60 17.62 4.20
N LEU A 384 -17.85 18.01 3.16
CA LEU A 384 -16.79 19.02 3.25
C LEU A 384 -17.31 20.45 3.02
N VAL A 385 -18.56 20.63 2.60
CA VAL A 385 -19.15 21.97 2.38
C VAL A 385 -19.29 22.74 3.70
N GLU A 386 -19.49 22.05 4.82
CA GLU A 386 -19.55 22.66 6.15
C GLU A 386 -18.17 22.92 6.77
N SER A 387 -17.09 22.57 6.06
CA SER A 387 -15.71 22.71 6.55
C SER A 387 -15.05 24.01 6.07
N THR A 388 -13.77 24.21 6.44
CA THR A 388 -12.93 25.30 5.91
C THR A 388 -12.61 25.19 4.42
N LEU A 389 -12.93 24.05 3.79
CA LEU A 389 -12.72 23.76 2.36
C LEU A 389 -13.99 23.96 1.52
N CYS A 390 -14.96 24.73 2.03
CA CYS A 390 -16.29 24.86 1.43
C CYS A 390 -16.25 25.34 -0.03
N TRP A 391 -15.36 26.27 -0.37
CA TRP A 391 -15.23 26.80 -1.72
C TRP A 391 -14.69 25.76 -2.71
N GLU A 392 -13.65 25.03 -2.32
CA GLU A 392 -13.12 23.93 -3.12
C GLU A 392 -14.17 22.82 -3.29
N ALA A 393 -14.87 22.46 -2.22
CA ALA A 393 -15.94 21.45 -2.26
C ALA A 393 -17.10 21.86 -3.18
N LEU A 394 -17.61 23.10 -3.05
CA LEU A 394 -18.65 23.64 -3.92
C LEU A 394 -18.19 23.65 -5.39
N SER A 395 -16.95 24.03 -5.66
CA SER A 395 -16.42 24.05 -7.02
C SER A 395 -16.34 22.66 -7.67
N VAL A 396 -16.14 21.61 -6.87
CA VAL A 396 -16.20 20.21 -7.34
C VAL A 396 -17.65 19.81 -7.61
N LEU A 397 -18.59 20.16 -6.72
CA LEU A 397 -20.01 19.86 -6.92
C LEU A 397 -20.60 20.57 -8.15
N GLU A 398 -20.20 21.83 -8.40
CA GLU A 398 -20.55 22.56 -9.62
C GLU A 398 -20.01 21.87 -10.88
N ALA A 399 -18.73 21.47 -10.86
CA ALA A 399 -18.13 20.73 -11.97
C ALA A 399 -18.82 19.38 -12.20
N LEU A 400 -19.20 18.68 -11.12
CA LEU A 400 -19.96 17.42 -11.20
C LEU A 400 -21.32 17.63 -11.87
N LEU A 401 -22.06 18.67 -11.47
CA LEU A 401 -23.37 19.01 -12.07
C LEU A 401 -23.25 19.36 -13.56
N GLN A 402 -22.23 20.12 -13.94
CA GLN A 402 -21.94 20.44 -15.34
C GLN A 402 -21.59 19.19 -16.14
N SER A 403 -20.83 18.26 -15.54
CA SER A 403 -20.44 17.00 -16.19
C SER A 403 -21.62 16.05 -16.44
N CYS A 404 -22.66 16.12 -15.60
CA CYS A 404 -23.89 15.34 -15.73
C CYS A 404 -24.87 15.91 -16.77
N ASN A 405 -24.72 17.18 -17.16
CA ASN A 405 -25.56 17.88 -18.13
C ASN A 405 -24.72 18.31 -19.34
N PRO A 406 -24.34 17.39 -20.25
CA PRO A 406 -23.74 17.81 -21.52
C PRO A 406 -24.78 18.61 -22.30
N LEU A 407 -24.60 19.94 -22.39
CA LEU A 407 -25.41 20.78 -23.26
C LEU A 407 -25.35 20.21 -24.70
N PRO A 408 -26.48 19.94 -25.37
CA PRO A 408 -26.47 19.64 -26.79
C PRO A 408 -26.25 20.96 -27.54
N GLY A 409 -25.03 21.24 -27.99
CA GLY A 409 -24.76 22.50 -28.67
C GLY A 409 -23.49 22.51 -29.50
N GLY A 410 -23.67 22.38 -30.83
CA GLY A 410 -22.68 22.86 -31.79
C GLY A 410 -22.76 22.28 -33.20
N THR A 411 -23.81 22.62 -33.96
CA THR A 411 -23.72 23.25 -35.31
C THR A 411 -25.09 23.19 -36.02
N HIS A 412 -25.79 24.32 -36.13
CA HIS A 412 -26.49 24.70 -37.36
C HIS A 412 -26.63 26.24 -37.40
N PRO A 413 -26.50 26.88 -38.58
CA PRO A 413 -26.33 28.31 -38.72
C PRO A 413 -27.67 29.05 -38.57
N GLN A 414 -27.55 30.32 -38.20
CA GLN A 414 -28.63 31.29 -38.11
C GLN A 414 -29.39 31.39 -39.43
N ASP A 415 -30.71 31.39 -39.36
CA ASP A 415 -31.51 32.17 -40.29
C ASP A 415 -32.71 32.80 -39.59
N SER A 416 -32.84 34.10 -39.82
CA SER A 416 -33.79 35.05 -39.29
C SER A 416 -35.10 35.04 -40.09
N GLY A 417 -36.25 35.12 -39.44
CA GLY A 417 -37.55 35.23 -40.12
C GLY A 417 -38.70 35.56 -39.18
N ILE A 418 -39.61 36.41 -39.66
CA ILE A 418 -40.59 37.25 -38.96
C ILE A 418 -42.00 36.63 -38.94
N SER A 419 -42.74 36.83 -37.83
CA SER A 419 -44.20 37.00 -37.62
C SER A 419 -45.23 35.96 -38.14
N GLU A 420 -46.13 35.48 -37.27
CA GLU A 420 -47.57 35.90 -37.17
C GLU A 420 -48.42 34.94 -36.32
N ASN A 421 -49.52 35.48 -35.79
CA ASN A 421 -50.49 34.94 -34.83
C ASN A 421 -51.15 33.59 -35.18
N GLY A 422 -51.54 32.84 -34.13
CA GLY A 422 -52.56 31.79 -34.19
C GLY A 422 -52.76 31.08 -32.86
N SER A 423 -53.90 31.35 -32.21
CA SER A 423 -54.36 30.79 -30.93
C SER A 423 -54.55 29.26 -30.96
N GLU A 424 -54.21 28.55 -29.89
CA GLU A 424 -55.14 27.66 -29.15
C GLU A 424 -54.51 27.01 -27.89
N GLU A 425 -55.29 27.07 -26.81
CA GLU A 425 -55.21 26.42 -25.50
C GLU A 425 -54.49 25.06 -25.39
N LYS A 426 -53.63 24.89 -24.37
CA LYS A 426 -54.04 24.23 -23.11
C LYS A 426 -52.90 24.15 -22.05
N THR A 427 -53.26 24.64 -20.87
CA THR A 427 -52.90 24.12 -19.53
C THR A 427 -51.49 24.39 -18.96
N LEU A 428 -51.44 25.46 -18.14
CA LEU A 428 -51.11 25.48 -16.70
C LEU A 428 -50.10 24.46 -16.16
N MET A 429 -49.17 24.77 -15.24
CA MET A 429 -48.71 26.00 -14.58
C MET A 429 -47.45 25.56 -13.72
N PRO A 430 -46.90 26.35 -12.78
CA PRO A 430 -45.58 26.97 -12.93
C PRO A 430 -44.55 26.54 -11.88
N GLN A 431 -43.36 27.13 -12.04
CA GLN A 431 -42.27 27.22 -11.07
C GLN A 431 -42.71 27.46 -9.61
N ALA A 432 -42.00 26.79 -8.69
CA ALA A 432 -41.71 27.30 -7.34
C ALA A 432 -40.30 26.78 -6.98
N SER A 433 -39.26 27.60 -7.02
CA SER A 433 -38.91 28.63 -6.03
C SER A 433 -38.51 28.03 -4.69
N PHE A 434 -37.19 28.03 -4.47
CA PHE A 434 -36.52 27.85 -3.19
C PHE A 434 -37.13 28.76 -2.13
N LYS A 435 -37.49 28.19 -0.97
CA LYS A 435 -37.50 28.94 0.29
C LYS A 435 -37.11 28.03 1.46
N ALA A 436 -35.98 28.39 2.05
CA ALA A 436 -35.47 27.87 3.30
C ALA A 436 -36.49 28.03 4.44
N ARG A 437 -36.58 27.01 5.29
CA ARG A 437 -37.13 27.15 6.64
C ARG A 437 -36.25 26.37 7.61
N SER A 438 -35.48 27.13 8.37
CA SER A 438 -34.72 26.74 9.53
C SER A 438 -35.64 26.29 10.68
N GLY A 439 -35.27 25.19 11.34
CA GLY A 439 -35.81 24.71 12.62
C GLY A 439 -34.96 23.53 13.14
N PRO A 440 -34.66 23.44 14.45
CA PRO A 440 -33.53 22.63 14.96
C PRO A 440 -33.95 21.19 15.24
N LEU A 441 -33.21 20.21 14.73
CA LEU A 441 -33.47 18.79 15.05
C LEU A 441 -32.17 18.04 15.37
N GLN A 442 -31.97 17.91 16.68
CA GLN A 442 -31.51 16.74 17.43
C GLN A 442 -30.65 15.71 16.69
N TYR A 443 -29.36 15.74 17.05
CA TYR A 443 -28.45 14.60 17.05
C TYR A 443 -29.09 13.36 17.68
N ALA A 444 -29.12 12.25 16.94
CA ALA A 444 -28.74 10.88 17.33
C ALA A 444 -29.49 9.83 16.48
N MET A 445 -28.75 8.78 16.09
CA MET A 445 -29.24 7.54 15.45
C MET A 445 -29.79 7.65 14.01
N MET A 446 -28.90 7.62 13.03
CA MET A 446 -29.22 7.02 11.72
C MET A 446 -27.95 6.47 11.06
N ALA A 447 -27.25 5.58 11.77
CA ALA A 447 -26.17 4.75 11.23
C ALA A 447 -26.52 3.27 11.41
N ALA A 448 -27.73 2.88 11.00
CA ALA A 448 -28.20 1.50 11.03
C ALA A 448 -29.50 1.36 10.23
N THR A 449 -29.47 1.55 8.91
CA THR A 449 -30.57 1.09 8.02
C THR A 449 -30.14 1.20 6.56
N MET A 450 -29.35 0.23 6.10
CA MET A 450 -29.25 -0.17 4.69
C MET A 450 -28.63 -1.56 4.61
N SER A 451 -29.31 -2.52 5.24
CA SER A 451 -29.11 -3.95 5.00
C SER A 451 -30.30 -4.70 5.59
N GLN A 452 -31.46 -4.56 4.95
CA GLN A 452 -32.60 -5.48 5.07
C GLN A 452 -33.62 -5.19 3.97
N ALA A 453 -33.44 -5.81 2.81
CA ALA A 453 -34.54 -6.11 1.88
C ALA A 453 -34.03 -7.09 0.81
N LEU A 454 -34.01 -8.39 1.14
CA LEU A 454 -34.22 -9.56 0.26
C LEU A 454 -33.76 -10.83 1.01
N GLN A 455 -34.63 -11.35 1.86
CA GLN A 455 -34.58 -12.75 2.33
C GLN A 455 -35.99 -13.33 2.27
N GLN A 456 -36.27 -14.08 1.20
CA GLN A 456 -37.13 -15.26 1.26
C GLN A 456 -36.48 -16.34 0.40
N GLY A 457 -36.02 -17.41 1.05
CA GLY A 457 -35.35 -18.55 0.42
C GLY A 457 -34.24 -19.09 1.32
N GLY A 458 -34.56 -20.08 2.16
CA GLY A 458 -33.64 -20.67 3.13
C GLY A 458 -32.47 -21.41 2.47
N GLY A 459 -31.25 -21.04 2.89
CA GLY A 459 -29.98 -21.73 2.64
C GLY A 459 -28.98 -21.29 3.72
N PRO A 460 -27.95 -22.10 4.04
CA PRO A 460 -27.10 -21.86 5.21
C PRO A 460 -26.32 -20.56 5.03
N THR A 461 -26.51 -19.62 5.96
CA THR A 461 -25.82 -18.34 6.01
C THR A 461 -24.34 -18.56 6.36
N GLU A 462 -23.46 -18.51 5.37
CA GLU A 462 -22.05 -18.21 5.60
C GLU A 462 -21.96 -16.82 6.25
N THR A 463 -21.55 -16.76 7.51
CA THR A 463 -21.24 -15.51 8.19
C THR A 463 -20.05 -14.85 7.51
N ALA A 464 -20.28 -13.72 6.82
CA ALA A 464 -19.21 -12.96 6.20
C ALA A 464 -18.17 -12.51 7.26
N LEU A 465 -16.92 -12.92 7.10
CA LEU A 465 -15.80 -12.56 7.98
C LEU A 465 -15.57 -11.05 8.01
N ALA A 466 -15.12 -10.51 9.15
CA ALA A 466 -14.80 -9.09 9.25
C ALA A 466 -13.62 -8.74 8.30
N PRO A 467 -13.55 -7.52 7.72
CA PRO A 467 -12.48 -7.14 6.77
C PRO A 467 -11.07 -7.38 7.31
N ARG A 468 -10.88 -7.16 8.61
CA ARG A 468 -9.61 -7.40 9.32
C ARG A 468 -9.24 -8.87 9.45
N GLU A 469 -10.22 -9.74 9.63
CA GLU A 469 -10.02 -11.19 9.69
C GLU A 469 -9.65 -11.71 8.30
N VAL A 470 -10.31 -11.20 7.25
CA VAL A 470 -9.96 -11.51 5.85
C VAL A 470 -8.53 -11.07 5.53
N ALA A 471 -8.13 -9.85 5.93
CA ALA A 471 -6.78 -9.35 5.73
C ALA A 471 -5.71 -10.23 6.43
N LEU A 472 -5.98 -10.64 7.69
CA LEU A 472 -5.12 -11.54 8.44
C LEU A 472 -5.07 -12.94 7.80
N GLN A 473 -6.20 -13.47 7.37
CA GLN A 473 -6.31 -14.76 6.70
C GLN A 473 -5.51 -14.76 5.39
N ASN A 474 -5.66 -13.72 4.55
CA ASN A 474 -4.89 -13.55 3.33
C ASN A 474 -3.38 -13.48 3.61
N THR A 475 -2.98 -12.69 4.60
CA THR A 475 -1.58 -12.58 5.01
C THR A 475 -0.99 -13.95 5.37
N ARG A 476 -1.72 -14.74 6.16
CA ARG A 476 -1.29 -16.08 6.59
C ARG A 476 -1.25 -17.07 5.43
N LEU A 477 -2.31 -17.12 4.62
CA LEU A 477 -2.40 -18.01 3.46
C LEU A 477 -1.25 -17.78 2.49
N ILE A 478 -1.02 -16.54 2.07
CA ILE A 478 0.04 -16.22 1.11
C ILE A 478 1.40 -16.53 1.72
N LEU A 479 1.66 -16.11 2.97
CA LEU A 479 2.95 -16.36 3.62
C LEU A 479 3.21 -17.86 3.81
N GLY A 480 2.18 -18.66 4.14
CA GLY A 480 2.26 -20.11 4.19
C GLY A 480 2.72 -20.70 2.86
N ARG A 481 2.09 -20.31 1.75
CA ARG A 481 2.44 -20.76 0.40
C ARG A 481 3.86 -20.35 -0.02
N VAL A 482 4.32 -19.16 0.38
CA VAL A 482 5.71 -18.73 0.16
C VAL A 482 6.68 -19.67 0.88
N LEU A 483 6.34 -20.11 2.09
CA LEU A 483 7.16 -21.01 2.90
C LEU A 483 7.14 -22.45 2.37
N ASP A 484 6.04 -22.89 1.79
CA ASP A 484 5.92 -24.22 1.15
C ASP A 484 6.82 -24.33 -0.09
N ASN A 485 6.96 -23.24 -0.85
CA ASN A 485 7.85 -23.16 -2.02
C ASN A 485 9.35 -23.18 -1.65
N CYS A 486 9.71 -23.01 -0.38
CA CYS A 486 11.11 -22.99 0.04
C CYS A 486 11.65 -24.42 0.19
N ALA A 487 12.54 -24.85 -0.71
CA ALA A 487 13.11 -26.20 -0.79
C ALA A 487 13.99 -26.68 0.39
N LEU A 488 13.98 -25.99 1.53
CA LEU A 488 14.79 -26.35 2.68
C LEU A 488 14.09 -27.47 3.48
N GLY A 489 14.78 -28.61 3.56
CA GLY A 489 14.31 -29.86 4.16
C GLY A 489 13.58 -29.69 5.48
N ARG A 490 12.63 -30.61 5.72
CA ARG A 490 11.76 -30.68 6.90
C ARG A 490 12.59 -30.73 8.20
N ARG A 491 13.08 -29.58 8.70
CA ARG A 491 13.46 -29.44 10.11
C ARG A 491 12.19 -29.38 10.94
N ASP A 492 12.31 -29.81 12.19
CA ASP A 492 11.22 -29.79 13.16
C ASP A 492 10.96 -28.35 13.64
N TYR A 493 10.28 -27.55 12.80
CA TYR A 493 9.90 -26.17 13.12
C TYR A 493 8.88 -26.09 14.27
N ARG A 494 8.45 -27.23 14.83
CA ARG A 494 7.52 -27.34 15.97
C ARG A 494 7.93 -26.48 17.16
N ARG A 495 9.24 -26.31 17.38
CA ARG A 495 9.81 -25.58 18.53
C ARG A 495 9.90 -24.06 18.32
N LEU A 496 9.53 -23.53 17.15
CA LEU A 496 9.60 -22.08 16.90
C LEU A 496 8.54 -21.33 17.72
N VAL A 497 8.99 -20.30 18.42
CA VAL A 497 8.23 -19.31 19.17
C VAL A 497 7.23 -19.94 20.16
N PRO A 498 7.70 -20.77 21.11
CA PRO A 498 6.83 -21.58 21.97
C PRO A 498 5.92 -20.73 22.86
N PHE A 499 6.33 -19.50 23.20
CA PHE A 499 5.49 -18.58 23.98
C PHE A 499 4.22 -18.12 23.27
N VAL A 500 4.15 -18.15 21.93
CA VAL A 500 2.94 -17.75 21.19
C VAL A 500 1.78 -18.70 21.50
N THR A 501 2.05 -19.99 21.64
CA THR A 501 1.04 -20.99 22.04
C THR A 501 0.65 -20.88 23.51
N THR A 502 1.60 -20.50 24.38
CA THR A 502 1.34 -20.38 25.83
C THR A 502 0.50 -19.16 26.16
N ILE A 503 0.73 -18.02 25.48
CA ILE A 503 -0.01 -16.78 25.75
C ILE A 503 -1.44 -16.85 25.20
N GLY A 504 -1.73 -17.71 24.23
CA GLY A 504 -3.11 -17.91 23.72
C GLY A 504 -4.03 -18.70 24.65
N ASN A 505 -3.49 -19.36 25.69
CA ASN A 505 -4.23 -20.19 26.63
C ASN A 505 -4.39 -19.55 28.02
N MET A 506 -3.97 -18.29 28.19
CA MET A 506 -4.21 -17.46 29.38
C MET A 506 -5.19 -16.36 29.02
#